data_AF-A0A072TM10-F1
#
_entry.id   AF-A0A072TM10-F1
#
_cell.length_a   1.000
_cell.length_b   1.000
_cell.length_c   1.000
_cell.angle_alpha   90.00
_cell.angle_beta   90.00
_cell.angle_gamma   90.00
#
_symmetry.space_group_name_H-M   'P 1'
#
loop_
_entity.id
_entity.type
_entity.pdbx_description
1 polymer ?
#
loop_
_entity_poly.entity_id
_entity_poly.type
_entity_poly.pdbx_seq_one_letter_code
_entity_poly.pdbx_strand_id
1 'polypeptide(L)'
;MRGNMSIVAIFIATITFQMAINPPGGVRPIKDDGDKDADNTACYNGYEDLKLCPGNAVLAIVYPDDYADFLFWNTICFIASLSVLLLLMSGIRLSHRFTMWLFSISMCFTLTSLLVTYRIAILMVTPDPVWADNEVLLSTLLRIWIGLFSFSGFLLTLRIIIWGISDFVKKGECKKATTPMMIAPA
;
A
#
# COMPACT_ATOMS: atom_id res chain seq x y z
N MET A 1 13.64 -12.53 -14.44
CA MET A 1 12.64 -11.45 -14.31
C MET A 1 11.81 -11.49 -13.01
N ARG A 2 11.45 -12.66 -12.44
CA ARG A 2 10.74 -12.73 -11.13
C ARG A 2 11.53 -12.10 -9.97
N GLY A 3 12.86 -12.28 -9.94
CA GLY A 3 13.72 -11.74 -8.88
C GLY A 3 13.68 -10.21 -8.74
N ASN A 4 13.63 -9.47 -9.85
CA ASN A 4 13.60 -7.99 -9.80
C ASN A 4 12.34 -7.47 -9.09
N MET A 5 11.19 -8.12 -9.30
CA MET A 5 9.95 -7.73 -8.61
C MET A 5 9.94 -8.13 -7.13
N SER A 6 10.54 -9.28 -6.79
CA SER A 6 10.73 -9.68 -5.38
C SER A 6 11.53 -8.63 -4.62
N ILE A 7 12.62 -8.14 -5.21
CA ILE A 7 13.49 -7.14 -4.59
C ILE A 7 12.72 -5.86 -4.29
N VAL A 8 11.91 -5.36 -5.24
CA VAL A 8 11.11 -4.15 -5.03
C VAL A 8 10.10 -4.35 -3.89
N ALA A 9 9.39 -5.49 -3.86
CA ALA A 9 8.43 -5.77 -2.80
C ALA A 9 9.09 -5.89 -1.41
N ILE A 10 10.25 -6.55 -1.33
CA ILE A 10 11.06 -6.65 -0.11
C ILE A 10 11.51 -5.27 0.34
N PHE A 11 11.95 -4.43 -0.60
CA PHE A 11 12.41 -3.08 -0.32
C PHE A 11 11.29 -2.21 0.24
N ILE A 12 10.10 -2.24 -0.38
CA ILE A 12 8.92 -1.52 0.14
C ILE A 12 8.55 -2.04 1.53
N ALA A 13 8.46 -3.36 1.72
CA ALA A 13 8.15 -3.95 3.03
C ALA A 13 9.17 -3.54 4.10
N THR A 14 10.45 -3.48 3.73
CA THR A 14 11.52 -3.05 4.63
C THR A 14 11.37 -1.58 4.99
N ILE A 15 11.13 -0.70 4.02
CA ILE A 15 10.92 0.73 4.27
C ILE A 15 9.71 0.96 5.17
N THR A 16 8.57 0.31 4.89
CA THR A 16 7.36 0.47 5.70
C THR A 16 7.57 -0.05 7.11
N PHE A 17 8.24 -1.21 7.26
CA PHE A 17 8.62 -1.73 8.57
C PHE A 17 9.50 -0.75 9.34
N GLN A 18 10.53 -0.19 8.68
CA GLN A 18 11.42 0.80 9.29
C GLN A 18 10.66 2.06 9.71
N MET A 19 9.73 2.55 8.89
CA MET A 19 8.87 3.69 9.22
C MET A 19 7.93 3.42 10.40
N ALA A 20 7.50 2.17 10.61
CA ALA A 20 6.63 1.83 11.74
C ALA A 20 7.40 1.79 13.07
N ILE A 21 8.60 1.19 13.08
CA ILE A 21 9.42 1.07 14.30
C ILE A 21 10.24 2.34 14.60
N ASN A 22 10.58 3.10 13.56
CA ASN A 22 11.28 4.38 13.63
C ASN A 22 10.41 5.45 12.94
N PRO A 23 9.31 5.87 13.60
CA PRO A 23 8.37 6.81 13.01
C PRO A 23 9.02 8.16 12.71
N PRO A 24 8.46 8.92 11.75
CA PRO A 24 8.84 10.30 11.55
C PRO A 24 8.75 11.08 12.88
N GLY A 25 9.72 11.95 13.12
CA GLY A 25 9.88 12.67 14.39
C GLY A 25 10.37 11.84 15.58
N GLY A 26 10.60 10.53 15.39
CA GLY A 26 11.27 9.67 16.34
C GLY A 26 10.41 9.24 17.53
N VAL A 27 11.03 8.45 18.38
CA VAL A 27 10.47 7.99 19.66
C VAL A 27 11.17 8.71 20.81
N ARG A 28 10.44 9.01 21.88
CA ARG A 28 11.06 9.59 23.09
C ARG A 28 12.05 8.57 23.69
N PRO A 29 13.34 8.91 23.82
CA PRO A 29 14.30 8.04 24.48
C PRO A 29 14.07 8.02 26.00
N ILE A 30 14.54 6.97 26.66
CA ILE A 30 14.65 6.93 28.12
C ILE A 30 15.74 7.95 28.52
N LYS A 31 15.45 8.84 29.47
CA LYS A 31 16.47 9.73 30.04
C LYS A 31 17.22 8.97 31.13
N ASP A 32 18.53 8.85 30.97
CA ASP A 32 19.48 8.28 31.96
C ASP A 32 20.12 9.38 32.83
N ASP A 33 19.55 10.58 32.86
CA ASP A 33 19.95 11.58 33.83
C ASP A 33 19.55 11.06 35.20
N GLY A 34 20.51 10.90 36.13
CA GLY A 34 20.35 10.27 37.46
C GLY A 34 19.36 10.95 38.42
N ASP A 35 18.43 11.73 37.88
CA ASP A 35 17.28 12.29 38.54
C ASP A 35 16.22 11.19 38.76
N LYS A 36 15.91 10.95 40.02
CA LYS A 36 15.03 9.88 40.49
C LYS A 36 13.54 10.21 40.26
N ASP A 37 13.22 10.90 39.18
CA ASP A 37 11.83 11.11 38.83
C ASP A 37 11.29 9.81 38.25
N ALA A 38 10.40 9.15 39.00
CA ALA A 38 9.70 7.92 38.61
C ALA A 38 8.97 8.09 37.24
N ASP A 39 8.77 9.33 36.82
CA ASP A 39 8.18 9.74 35.56
C ASP A 39 9.05 9.48 34.31
N ASN A 40 10.34 9.23 34.48
CA ASN A 40 11.27 8.95 33.38
C ASN A 40 11.28 7.48 32.95
N THR A 41 10.70 6.57 33.74
CA THR A 41 10.70 5.12 33.45
C THR A 41 9.33 4.46 33.64
N ALA A 42 8.46 5.00 34.50
CA ALA A 42 7.12 4.47 34.71
C ALA A 42 6.08 5.43 34.09
N CYS A 43 5.46 4.99 33.00
CA CYS A 43 4.28 5.64 32.48
C CYS A 43 3.05 5.17 33.23
N TYR A 44 2.75 5.86 34.30
CA TYR A 44 1.51 5.70 35.03
C TYR A 44 0.91 7.08 35.28
N ASN A 45 -0.35 7.29 34.89
CA ASN A 45 -1.34 8.07 35.65
C ASN A 45 -2.73 7.90 35.04
N GLY A 46 -3.72 7.68 35.90
CA GLY A 46 -5.11 7.40 35.54
C GLY A 46 -5.97 8.62 35.25
N TYR A 47 -5.51 9.59 34.44
CA TYR A 47 -6.35 10.70 33.94
C TYR A 47 -5.97 11.16 32.53
N GLU A 48 -6.96 11.75 31.84
CA GLU A 48 -7.19 11.87 30.38
C GLU A 48 -6.18 12.69 29.54
N ASP A 49 -5.04 13.13 30.09
CA ASP A 49 -4.07 13.92 29.31
C ASP A 49 -2.98 13.04 28.68
N LEU A 50 -2.81 13.20 27.37
CA LEU A 50 -1.92 12.42 26.52
C LEU A 50 -0.43 12.70 26.86
N LYS A 51 0.11 12.00 27.86
CA LYS A 51 1.52 12.16 28.28
C LYS A 51 2.48 11.41 27.36
N LEU A 52 3.52 12.11 26.86
CA LEU A 52 4.56 11.50 26.03
C LEU A 52 5.47 10.59 26.86
N CYS A 53 5.34 9.28 26.70
CA CYS A 53 6.12 8.26 27.41
C CYS A 53 7.41 7.86 26.68
N PRO A 54 8.45 7.37 27.40
CA PRO A 54 9.58 6.72 26.74
C PRO A 54 9.09 5.57 25.84
N GLY A 55 9.58 5.52 24.61
CA GLY A 55 9.13 4.57 23.58
C GLY A 55 7.89 5.02 22.78
N ASN A 56 7.16 6.05 23.22
CA ASN A 56 6.08 6.61 22.39
C ASN A 56 6.65 7.43 21.24
N ALA A 57 5.99 7.33 20.08
CA ALA A 57 6.26 8.21 18.96
C ALA A 57 5.87 9.65 19.32
N VAL A 58 6.78 10.61 19.09
CA VAL A 58 6.55 12.01 19.45
C VAL A 58 5.36 12.59 18.68
N LEU A 59 5.29 12.29 17.37
CA LEU A 59 4.21 12.76 16.50
C LEU A 59 2.85 12.15 16.84
N ALA A 60 2.78 10.99 17.51
CA ALA A 60 1.51 10.43 17.97
C ALA A 60 0.83 11.31 19.04
N ILE A 61 1.61 12.13 19.75
CA ILE A 61 1.09 13.06 20.76
C ILE A 61 0.81 14.44 20.16
N VAL A 62 1.67 14.89 19.24
CA VAL A 62 1.57 16.23 18.62
C VAL A 62 0.47 16.28 17.56
N TYR A 63 0.38 15.25 16.72
CA TYR A 63 -0.59 15.14 15.62
C TYR A 63 -1.24 13.74 15.64
N PRO A 64 -2.12 13.45 16.61
CA PRO A 64 -2.65 12.09 16.82
C PRO A 64 -3.43 11.57 15.62
N ASP A 65 -4.24 12.42 14.98
CA ASP A 65 -5.07 12.04 13.83
C ASP A 65 -4.21 11.73 12.59
N ASP A 66 -3.29 12.63 12.23
CA ASP A 66 -2.38 12.43 11.10
C ASP A 66 -1.45 11.23 11.33
N TYR A 67 -1.02 11.00 12.58
CA TYR A 67 -0.20 9.85 12.92
C TYR A 67 -0.97 8.52 12.80
N ALA A 68 -2.24 8.50 13.21
CA ALA A 68 -3.09 7.33 13.05
C ALA A 68 -3.32 7.00 11.56
N ASP A 69 -3.60 8.02 10.74
CA ASP A 69 -3.74 7.85 9.29
C ASP A 69 -2.44 7.40 8.65
N PHE A 70 -1.30 7.98 9.04
CA PHE A 70 0.03 7.56 8.60
C PHE A 70 0.26 6.06 8.87
N LEU A 71 0.01 5.59 10.10
CA LEU A 71 0.18 4.19 10.45
C LEU A 71 -0.79 3.28 9.70
N PHE A 72 -2.03 3.72 9.49
CA PHE A 72 -3.04 2.96 8.75
C PHE A 72 -2.59 2.71 7.30
N TRP A 73 -2.23 3.77 6.57
CA TRP A 73 -1.76 3.67 5.18
C TRP A 73 -0.44 2.89 5.07
N ASN A 74 0.48 3.08 6.03
CA ASN A 74 1.75 2.34 6.08
C ASN A 74 1.51 0.83 6.27
N THR A 75 0.62 0.45 7.18
CA THR A 75 0.29 -0.95 7.47
C THR A 75 -0.34 -1.62 6.26
N ILE A 76 -1.24 -0.92 5.55
CA ILE A 76 -1.81 -1.41 4.29
C ILE A 76 -0.70 -1.69 3.28
N CYS A 77 0.24 -0.75 3.11
CA CYS A 77 1.37 -0.91 2.20
C CYS A 77 2.25 -2.12 2.58
N PHE A 78 2.52 -2.30 3.87
CA PHE A 78 3.31 -3.42 4.39
C PHE A 78 2.64 -4.77 4.12
N ILE A 79 1.35 -4.92 4.48
CA ILE A 79 0.59 -6.17 4.28
C ILE A 79 0.46 -6.48 2.80
N ALA A 80 0.20 -5.48 1.95
CA ALA A 80 0.10 -5.68 0.51
C ALA A 80 1.46 -6.11 -0.09
N SER A 81 2.57 -5.55 0.38
CA SER A 81 3.92 -5.96 -0.02
C SER A 81 4.27 -7.38 0.41
N LEU A 82 3.90 -7.78 1.62
CA LEU A 82 4.04 -9.16 2.09
C LEU A 82 3.18 -10.13 1.27
N SER A 83 1.96 -9.74 0.93
CA SER A 83 1.07 -10.55 0.08
C SER A 83 1.69 -10.81 -1.30
N VAL A 84 2.26 -9.76 -1.91
CA VAL A 84 3.02 -9.85 -3.17
C VAL A 84 4.23 -10.78 -3.02
N LEU A 85 4.97 -10.68 -1.91
CA LEU A 85 6.13 -11.54 -1.64
C LEU A 85 5.73 -13.01 -1.48
N LEU A 86 4.67 -13.29 -0.73
CA LEU A 86 4.13 -14.65 -0.55
C LEU A 86 3.70 -15.22 -1.89
N LEU A 87 2.92 -14.49 -2.69
CA LEU A 87 2.50 -14.93 -4.02
C LEU A 87 3.69 -15.25 -4.94
N LEU A 88 4.77 -14.47 -4.82
CA LEU A 88 5.96 -14.64 -5.64
C LEU A 88 6.81 -15.83 -5.18
N MET A 89 6.93 -16.02 -3.86
CA MET A 89 7.68 -17.09 -3.19
C MET A 89 6.97 -18.44 -3.27
N SER A 90 5.63 -18.48 -3.23
CA SER A 90 4.85 -19.72 -3.36
C SER A 90 5.04 -20.44 -4.70
N GLY A 91 5.79 -19.86 -5.65
CA GLY A 91 6.11 -20.50 -6.91
C GLY A 91 4.90 -20.72 -7.81
N ILE A 92 3.71 -20.26 -7.39
CA ILE A 92 2.45 -20.40 -8.10
C ILE A 92 2.69 -19.87 -9.50
N ARG A 93 2.43 -20.73 -10.49
CA ARG A 93 2.56 -20.35 -11.88
C ARG A 93 1.44 -19.36 -12.14
N LEU A 94 1.81 -18.07 -12.28
CA LEU A 94 0.91 -17.00 -12.71
C LEU A 94 0.49 -17.20 -14.19
N SER A 95 0.02 -18.41 -14.54
CA SER A 95 -0.39 -18.73 -15.91
C SER A 95 -1.76 -18.16 -16.21
N HIS A 96 -2.59 -17.92 -15.19
CA HIS A 96 -3.92 -17.39 -15.38
C HIS A 96 -3.90 -15.86 -15.43
N ARG A 97 -4.47 -15.30 -16.50
CA ARG A 97 -4.52 -13.85 -16.74
C ARG A 97 -5.18 -13.08 -15.60
N PHE A 98 -6.15 -13.68 -14.91
CA PHE A 98 -6.78 -13.07 -13.74
C PHE A 98 -5.83 -12.95 -12.55
N THR A 99 -4.96 -13.91 -12.30
CA THR A 99 -4.00 -13.85 -11.19
C THR A 99 -2.93 -12.77 -11.45
N MET A 100 -2.47 -12.64 -12.69
CA MET A 100 -1.59 -11.54 -13.10
C MET A 100 -2.28 -10.18 -12.95
N TRP A 101 -3.57 -10.10 -13.26
CA TRP A 101 -4.36 -8.88 -13.11
C TRP A 101 -4.53 -8.48 -11.63
N LEU A 102 -4.89 -9.43 -10.76
CA LEU A 102 -4.97 -9.20 -9.31
C LEU A 102 -3.63 -8.77 -8.73
N PHE A 103 -2.53 -9.40 -9.15
CA PHE A 103 -1.17 -9.01 -8.77
C PHE A 103 -0.85 -7.57 -9.20
N SER A 104 -1.22 -7.19 -10.42
CA SER A 104 -1.01 -5.83 -10.93
C SER A 104 -1.81 -4.78 -10.14
N ILE A 105 -3.08 -5.07 -9.81
CA ILE A 105 -3.92 -4.17 -9.00
C ILE A 105 -3.35 -4.04 -7.59
N SER A 106 -2.98 -5.15 -6.97
CA SER A 106 -2.37 -5.15 -5.65
C SER A 106 -1.10 -4.29 -5.62
N MET A 107 -0.23 -4.39 -6.64
CA MET A 107 0.96 -3.56 -6.72
C MET A 107 0.64 -2.06 -6.89
N CYS A 108 -0.34 -1.73 -7.73
CA CYS A 108 -0.78 -0.34 -7.88
C CYS A 108 -1.29 0.22 -6.55
N PHE A 109 -2.12 -0.56 -5.85
CA PHE A 109 -2.65 -0.21 -4.55
C PHE A 109 -1.54 0.01 -3.51
N THR A 110 -0.54 -0.89 -3.45
CA THR A 110 0.65 -0.75 -2.59
C THR A 110 1.42 0.54 -2.86
N LEU A 111 1.66 0.88 -4.14
CA LEU A 111 2.39 2.10 -4.50
C LEU A 111 1.59 3.35 -4.16
N THR A 112 0.27 3.33 -4.36
CA THR A 112 -0.59 4.46 -3.97
C THR A 112 -0.64 4.66 -2.47
N SER A 113 -0.76 3.58 -1.67
CA SER A 113 -0.76 3.69 -0.21
C SER A 113 0.61 4.15 0.32
N LEU A 114 1.71 3.70 -0.30
CA LEU A 114 3.05 4.19 0.02
C LEU A 114 3.19 5.69 -0.22
N LEU A 115 2.66 6.19 -1.34
CA LEU A 115 2.72 7.61 -1.68
C LEU A 115 1.85 8.47 -0.73
N VAL A 116 0.67 7.99 -0.36
CA VAL A 116 -0.18 8.64 0.66
C VAL A 116 0.55 8.69 2.00
N THR A 117 1.14 7.57 2.43
CA THR A 117 1.95 7.49 3.65
C THR A 117 3.10 8.50 3.63
N TYR A 118 3.83 8.59 2.51
CA TYR A 118 4.91 9.55 2.31
C TYR A 118 4.43 11.00 2.41
N ARG A 119 3.28 11.33 1.81
CA ARG A 119 2.68 12.66 1.93
C ARG A 119 2.40 13.00 3.39
N ILE A 120 1.70 12.14 4.12
CA ILE A 120 1.32 12.40 5.52
C ILE A 120 2.58 12.53 6.39
N ALA A 121 3.57 11.65 6.19
CA ALA A 121 4.84 11.71 6.91
C ALA A 121 5.57 13.05 6.75
N ILE A 122 5.62 13.60 5.53
CA ILE A 122 6.24 14.91 5.30
C ILE A 122 5.44 16.02 5.96
N LEU A 123 4.11 15.98 5.86
CA LEU A 123 3.27 17.02 6.46
C LEU A 123 3.43 17.08 7.98
N MET A 124 3.58 15.94 8.65
CA MET A 124 3.81 15.92 10.10
C MET A 124 5.22 16.39 10.52
N VAL A 125 6.21 16.34 9.62
CA VAL A 125 7.61 16.73 9.90
C VAL A 125 7.91 18.17 9.46
N THR A 126 7.12 18.72 8.55
CA THR A 126 7.35 20.03 7.94
C THR A 126 6.80 21.15 8.84
N PRO A 127 7.61 22.16 9.20
CA PRO A 127 7.15 23.29 10.00
C PRO A 127 6.30 24.30 9.19
N ASP A 128 5.42 25.02 9.90
CA ASP A 128 4.41 25.95 9.35
C ASP A 128 4.86 26.89 8.20
N PRO A 129 6.01 27.58 8.25
CA PRO A 129 6.36 28.56 7.21
C PRO A 129 6.55 27.96 5.81
N VAL A 130 6.79 26.66 5.70
CA VAL A 130 6.94 25.94 4.43
C VAL A 130 5.84 24.89 4.21
N TRP A 131 4.85 24.84 5.10
CA TRP A 131 3.82 23.81 5.11
C TRP A 131 2.88 23.91 3.90
N ALA A 132 2.34 25.11 3.62
CA ALA A 132 1.35 25.32 2.57
C ALA A 132 1.87 24.98 1.17
N ASP A 133 3.09 25.42 0.85
CA ASP A 133 3.71 25.15 -0.45
C ASP A 133 3.97 23.65 -0.65
N ASN A 134 4.46 22.96 0.39
CA ASN A 134 4.70 21.52 0.36
C ASN A 134 3.39 20.73 0.27
N GLU A 135 2.33 21.16 0.96
CA GLU A 135 1.03 20.49 0.91
C GLU A 135 0.40 20.55 -0.48
N VAL A 136 0.41 21.73 -1.11
CA VAL A 136 -0.10 21.93 -2.48
C VAL A 136 0.72 21.13 -3.48
N LEU A 137 2.06 21.16 -3.38
CA LEU A 137 2.95 20.40 -4.25
C LEU A 137 2.71 18.90 -4.13
N LEU A 138 2.73 18.35 -2.91
CA LEU A 138 2.54 16.91 -2.67
C LEU A 138 1.14 16.44 -3.07
N SER A 139 0.10 17.24 -2.78
CA SER A 139 -1.29 16.93 -3.18
C SER A 139 -1.44 16.91 -4.71
N THR A 140 -0.83 17.87 -5.41
CA THR A 140 -0.86 17.93 -6.88
C THR A 140 -0.14 16.74 -7.49
N LEU A 141 1.05 16.40 -7.01
CA LEU A 141 1.81 15.23 -7.47
C LEU A 141 1.05 13.92 -7.24
N LEU A 142 0.41 13.78 -6.08
CA LEU A 142 -0.37 12.60 -5.73
C LEU A 142 -1.60 12.46 -6.63
N ARG A 143 -2.30 13.55 -6.96
CA ARG A 143 -3.42 13.54 -7.91
C ARG A 143 -2.98 13.12 -9.32
N ILE A 144 -1.85 13.65 -9.80
CA ILE A 144 -1.28 13.27 -11.11
C ILE A 144 -0.92 11.78 -11.11
N TRP A 145 -0.29 11.29 -10.04
CA TRP A 145 0.07 9.88 -9.91
C TRP A 145 -1.14 8.95 -9.95
N ILE A 146 -2.19 9.26 -9.17
CA ILE A 146 -3.44 8.48 -9.18
C ILE A 146 -4.06 8.49 -10.57
N GLY A 147 -4.08 9.64 -11.25
CA GLY A 147 -4.58 9.75 -12.62
C GLY A 147 -3.84 8.83 -13.60
N LEU A 148 -2.51 8.83 -13.56
CA LEU A 148 -1.67 8.01 -14.44
C LEU A 148 -1.85 6.50 -14.20
N PHE A 149 -1.83 6.07 -12.94
CA PHE A 149 -2.00 4.66 -12.60
C PHE A 149 -3.44 4.17 -12.82
N SER A 150 -4.43 5.00 -12.54
CA SER A 150 -5.84 4.69 -12.83
C SER A 150 -6.05 4.52 -14.33
N PHE A 151 -5.52 5.44 -15.15
CA PHE A 151 -5.64 5.35 -16.60
C PHE A 151 -4.94 4.10 -17.16
N SER A 152 -3.70 3.83 -16.73
CA SER A 152 -2.97 2.63 -17.14
C SER A 152 -3.67 1.33 -16.71
N GLY A 153 -4.13 1.27 -15.44
CA GLY A 153 -4.88 0.14 -14.91
C GLY A 153 -6.20 -0.08 -15.67
N PHE A 154 -6.92 0.99 -15.98
CA PHE A 154 -8.15 0.93 -16.76
C PHE A 154 -7.92 0.34 -18.16
N LEU A 155 -6.90 0.81 -18.89
CA LEU A 155 -6.56 0.26 -20.20
C LEU A 155 -6.21 -1.24 -20.13
N LEU A 156 -5.47 -1.67 -19.09
CA LEU A 156 -5.14 -3.07 -18.87
C LEU A 156 -6.38 -3.91 -18.55
N THR A 157 -7.32 -3.38 -17.76
CA THR A 157 -8.59 -4.06 -17.45
C THR A 157 -9.45 -4.24 -18.69
N LEU A 158 -9.60 -3.19 -19.52
CA LEU A 158 -10.35 -3.24 -20.77
C LEU A 158 -9.78 -4.28 -21.73
N ARG A 159 -8.45 -4.33 -21.88
CA ARG A 159 -7.78 -5.30 -22.76
C ARG A 159 -8.09 -6.74 -22.35
N ILE A 160 -8.17 -7.02 -21.04
CA ILE A 160 -8.49 -8.35 -20.52
C ILE A 160 -9.96 -8.68 -20.75
N ILE A 161 -10.87 -7.73 -20.54
CA ILE A 161 -12.31 -7.91 -20.78
C ILE A 161 -12.58 -8.19 -22.26
N ILE A 162 -12.01 -7.38 -23.16
CA ILE A 162 -12.14 -7.56 -24.62
C ILE A 162 -11.61 -8.94 -25.03
N TRP A 163 -10.45 -9.33 -24.52
CA TRP A 163 -9.91 -10.65 -24.82
C TRP A 163 -10.82 -11.76 -24.29
N GLY A 164 -11.33 -11.64 -23.07
CA GLY A 164 -12.25 -12.60 -22.47
C GLY A 164 -13.50 -12.78 -23.33
N ILE A 165 -14.15 -11.68 -23.72
CA ILE A 165 -15.32 -11.70 -24.61
C ILE A 165 -14.98 -12.37 -25.94
N SER A 166 -13.84 -12.04 -26.54
CA SER A 166 -13.42 -12.64 -27.82
C SER A 166 -13.19 -14.15 -27.73
N ASP A 167 -12.68 -14.64 -26.60
CA ASP A 167 -12.46 -16.06 -26.35
C ASP A 167 -13.80 -16.80 -26.16
N PHE A 168 -14.73 -16.22 -25.40
CA PHE A 168 -16.08 -16.75 -25.23
C PHE A 168 -16.84 -16.85 -26.55
N VAL A 169 -16.77 -15.81 -27.40
CA VAL A 169 -17.41 -15.81 -28.73
C VAL A 169 -16.84 -16.93 -29.60
N LYS A 170 -15.50 -17.04 -29.71
CA LYS A 170 -14.84 -18.12 -30.49
C LYS A 170 -15.24 -19.51 -30.00
N LYS A 171 -15.33 -19.70 -28.68
CA LYS A 171 -15.72 -20.98 -28.08
C LYS A 171 -17.19 -21.33 -28.38
N GLY A 172 -18.06 -20.32 -28.42
CA GLY A 172 -19.46 -20.45 -28.84
C GLY A 172 -19.62 -20.84 -30.31
N GLU A 173 -18.85 -20.23 -31.20
CA GLU A 173 -18.82 -20.56 -32.63
C GLU A 173 -18.32 -21.99 -32.88
N CYS A 174 -17.25 -22.42 -32.21
CA CYS A 174 -16.76 -23.80 -32.28
C CYS A 174 -17.81 -24.83 -31.84
N LYS A 175 -18.53 -24.56 -30.74
CA LYS A 175 -19.57 -25.46 -30.22
C LYS A 175 -20.73 -25.63 -31.21
N LYS A 176 -21.07 -24.57 -31.95
CA LYS A 176 -22.11 -24.60 -32.98
C LYS A 176 -21.69 -25.39 -34.23
N ALA A 177 -20.42 -25.33 -34.61
CA ALA A 177 -19.87 -26.05 -35.77
C ALA A 177 -19.74 -27.58 -35.57
N THR A 178 -19.58 -28.06 -34.33
CA THR A 178 -19.41 -29.50 -34.04
C THR A 178 -20.73 -30.24 -33.77
N THR A 179 -21.88 -29.55 -33.75
CA THR A 179 -23.19 -30.22 -33.63
C THR A 179 -23.51 -30.86 -34.98
N PRO A 180 -23.52 -32.20 -35.13
CA PRO A 180 -23.77 -32.82 -36.43
C PRO A 180 -25.18 -32.46 -36.89
N MET A 181 -25.33 -32.09 -38.17
CA MET A 181 -26.64 -32.15 -38.82
C MET A 181 -27.13 -33.59 -38.71
N MET A 182 -27.96 -33.88 -37.72
CA MET A 182 -28.81 -35.06 -37.75
C MET A 182 -29.71 -34.88 -38.95
N ILE A 183 -29.37 -35.64 -39.99
CA ILE A 183 -30.15 -35.96 -41.17
C ILE A 183 -31.60 -36.15 -40.72
N ALA A 184 -32.50 -35.26 -41.14
CA ALA A 184 -33.92 -35.53 -41.11
C ALA A 184 -34.19 -36.57 -42.22
N PRO A 185 -34.69 -37.78 -41.90
CA PRO A 185 -35.14 -38.70 -42.92
C PRO A 185 -36.42 -38.17 -43.57
N ALA A 186 -36.53 -38.51 -44.86
CA ALA A 186 -37.54 -38.21 -45.89
C ALA A 186 -38.95 -37.81 -45.43
#